data_AF-A0AAD8ZEX5-F1
#
_entry.id   AF-A0AAD8ZEX5-F1
#
_cell.length_a   1.000
_cell.length_b   1.000
_cell.length_c   1.000
_cell.angle_alpha   90.00
_cell.angle_beta   90.00
_cell.angle_gamma   90.00
#
_symmetry.space_group_name_H-M   'P 1'
#
loop_
_entity.id
_entity.type
_entity.pdbx_description
1 polymer ?
#
loop_
_entity_poly.entity_id
_entity_poly.type
_entity_poly.pdbx_seq_one_letter_code
_entity_poly.pdbx_strand_id
1 'polypeptide(L)'
;MGQISDNDERAYLEEIKHLENWCQENNLLLNVSKTKELIVDCSNKQERHYQPVRISGTMVERVDSFRYLGVQILQDMSWSRHTNSLAKKARQRLYHLRCLRDFRLPSKVLQNFYSCTIESILTGNITVWFGNSTKQDRQALQRVVRSAERITRTELPDLQTIYYKRCQTKARSIVKDPTHPNNRLFSLLRSGKRFRSLKTKTETLKRSFFPQAIWALNQGN
;
A
#
# COMPACT_ATOMS: atom_id res chain seq x y z
N MET A 1 -0.29 -14.48 6.29
CA MET A 1 -1.19 -14.63 5.13
C MET A 1 -1.19 -16.10 4.79
N GLY A 2 -2.31 -16.80 4.95
CA GLY A 2 -2.42 -18.21 4.57
C GLY A 2 -2.72 -18.31 3.08
N GLN A 3 -1.95 -19.13 2.36
CA GLN A 3 -2.24 -19.42 0.96
C GLN A 3 -3.15 -20.64 0.90
N ILE A 4 -4.35 -20.47 0.35
CA ILE A 4 -5.24 -21.58 0.01
C ILE A 4 -4.91 -22.03 -1.41
N SER A 5 -4.51 -23.29 -1.57
CA SER A 5 -4.20 -23.89 -2.89
C SER A 5 -5.21 -25.00 -3.17
N ASP A 6 -5.69 -25.09 -4.41
CA ASP A 6 -6.61 -26.16 -4.84
C ASP A 6 -7.88 -26.34 -3.99
N ASN A 7 -8.38 -25.24 -3.40
CA ASN A 7 -9.51 -25.21 -2.46
C ASN A 7 -9.25 -25.99 -1.15
N ASP A 8 -8.00 -26.30 -0.83
CA ASP A 8 -7.63 -26.87 0.46
C ASP A 8 -7.29 -25.79 1.49
N GLU A 9 -8.18 -25.63 2.47
CA GLU A 9 -8.06 -24.68 3.58
C GLU A 9 -7.29 -25.26 4.78
N ARG A 10 -6.95 -26.55 4.79
CA ARG A 10 -6.41 -27.24 5.97
C ARG A 10 -5.15 -26.58 6.50
N ALA A 11 -4.18 -26.31 5.64
CA ALA A 11 -2.94 -25.65 6.04
C ALA A 11 -3.19 -24.27 6.66
N TYR A 12 -4.14 -23.50 6.12
CA TYR A 12 -4.50 -22.20 6.69
C TYR A 12 -5.16 -22.34 8.07
N LEU A 13 -6.09 -23.27 8.23
CA LEU A 13 -6.77 -23.52 9.50
C LEU A 13 -5.83 -24.10 10.56
N GLU A 14 -4.87 -24.93 10.16
CA GLU A 14 -3.81 -25.45 11.04
C GLU A 14 -2.89 -24.33 11.55
N GLU A 15 -2.50 -23.40 10.69
CA GLU A 15 -1.71 -22.23 11.09
C GLU A 15 -2.46 -21.33 12.08
N ILE A 16 -3.79 -21.17 11.92
CA ILE A 16 -4.61 -20.43 12.88
C ILE A 16 -4.62 -21.15 14.25
N LYS A 17 -4.76 -22.48 14.26
CA LYS A 17 -4.70 -23.27 15.50
C LYS A 17 -3.33 -23.18 16.17
N HIS A 18 -2.26 -23.23 15.37
CA HIS A 18 -0.90 -23.07 15.90
C HIS A 18 -0.70 -21.70 16.53
N LEU A 19 -1.19 -20.64 15.88
CA LEU A 19 -1.17 -19.28 16.43
C LEU A 19 -2.00 -19.18 17.72
N GLU A 20 -3.18 -19.80 17.76
CA GLU A 20 -4.02 -19.82 18.95
C GLU A 20 -3.32 -20.51 20.12
N ASN A 21 -2.73 -21.70 19.90
CA ASN A 21 -1.98 -22.43 20.91
C ASN A 21 -0.77 -21.62 21.40
N TRP A 22 0.00 -21.03 20.48
CA TRP A 22 1.14 -20.18 20.84
C TRP A 22 0.69 -18.97 21.67
N CYS A 23 -0.42 -18.33 21.32
CA CYS A 23 -0.97 -17.24 22.13
C CYS A 23 -1.37 -17.72 23.53
N GLN A 24 -2.00 -18.88 23.65
CA GLN A 24 -2.38 -19.45 24.95
C GLN A 24 -1.15 -19.77 25.82
N GLU A 25 -0.14 -20.43 25.25
CA GLU A 25 1.14 -20.74 25.92
C GLU A 25 1.88 -19.47 26.39
N ASN A 26 1.73 -18.36 25.65
CA ASN A 26 2.34 -17.08 25.96
C ASN A 26 1.42 -16.12 26.75
N ASN A 27 0.29 -16.60 27.28
CA ASN A 27 -0.70 -15.81 28.04
C ASN A 27 -1.24 -14.59 27.26
N LEU A 28 -1.38 -14.70 25.95
CA LEU A 28 -1.94 -13.69 25.07
C LEU A 28 -3.38 -14.02 24.73
N LEU A 29 -4.29 -13.06 24.95
CA LEU A 29 -5.70 -13.19 24.60
C LEU A 29 -5.98 -12.58 23.22
N LEU A 30 -6.54 -13.39 22.31
CA LEU A 30 -6.95 -12.94 20.98
C LEU A 30 -8.30 -12.23 21.05
N ASN A 31 -8.33 -10.97 20.61
CA ASN A 31 -9.58 -10.21 20.55
C ASN A 31 -10.32 -10.50 19.23
N VAL A 32 -11.19 -11.50 19.25
CA VAL A 32 -11.98 -11.94 18.08
C VAL A 32 -12.85 -10.81 17.50
N SER A 33 -13.32 -9.87 18.32
CA SER A 33 -14.12 -8.73 17.83
C SER A 33 -13.32 -7.76 16.96
N LYS A 34 -11.99 -7.67 17.16
CA LYS A 34 -11.09 -6.85 16.33
C LYS A 34 -10.49 -7.64 15.17
N THR A 35 -10.43 -8.96 15.27
CA THR A 35 -9.96 -9.84 14.19
C THR A 35 -11.01 -9.92 13.09
N LYS A 36 -10.60 -9.69 11.85
CA LYS A 36 -11.44 -9.79 10.66
C LYS A 36 -10.78 -10.70 9.64
N GLU A 37 -11.57 -11.50 8.95
CA GLU A 37 -11.11 -12.30 7.82
C GLU A 37 -11.36 -11.53 6.52
N LEU A 38 -10.30 -11.30 5.75
CA LEU A 38 -10.38 -10.73 4.40
C LEU A 38 -9.86 -11.77 3.42
N ILE A 39 -10.75 -12.26 2.54
CA ILE A 39 -10.38 -13.21 1.50
C ILE A 39 -10.04 -12.43 0.23
N VAL A 40 -8.88 -12.71 -0.33
CA VAL A 40 -8.41 -12.09 -1.58
C VAL A 40 -8.27 -13.19 -2.61
N ASP A 41 -9.28 -13.33 -3.48
CA ASP A 41 -9.23 -14.26 -4.61
C ASP A 41 -8.99 -13.48 -5.90
N CYS A 42 -7.87 -13.77 -6.57
CA CYS A 42 -7.51 -13.18 -7.86
C CYS A 42 -7.76 -14.16 -9.02
N SER A 43 -8.45 -15.28 -8.76
CA SER A 43 -8.83 -16.25 -9.78
C SER A 43 -10.10 -15.82 -10.51
N ASN A 44 -10.17 -16.06 -11.82
CA ASN A 44 -11.40 -15.90 -12.61
C ASN A 44 -12.34 -17.11 -12.48
N LYS A 45 -12.12 -17.99 -11.50
CA LYS A 45 -12.95 -19.19 -11.29
C LYS A 45 -14.23 -18.82 -10.53
N GLN A 46 -15.24 -19.69 -10.61
CA GLN A 46 -16.51 -19.55 -9.90
C GLN A 46 -16.32 -19.26 -8.41
N GLU A 47 -17.33 -18.61 -7.83
CA GLU A 47 -17.44 -18.27 -6.42
C GLU A 47 -17.13 -19.48 -5.54
N ARG A 48 -16.10 -19.32 -4.69
CA ARG A 48 -15.62 -20.38 -3.80
C ARG A 48 -16.29 -20.22 -2.44
N HIS A 49 -16.82 -21.33 -1.93
CA HIS A 49 -17.35 -21.39 -0.58
C HIS A 49 -16.25 -21.78 0.39
N TYR A 50 -15.74 -20.80 1.13
CA TYR A 50 -14.73 -21.02 2.18
C TYR A 50 -15.37 -21.21 3.55
N GLN A 51 -14.84 -22.12 4.35
CA GLN A 51 -15.36 -22.37 5.70
C GLN A 51 -15.14 -21.13 6.59
N PRO A 52 -16.10 -20.77 7.48
CA PRO A 52 -15.91 -19.67 8.41
C PRO A 52 -14.80 -19.99 9.43
N VAL A 53 -13.85 -19.07 9.59
CA VAL A 53 -12.79 -19.18 10.60
C VAL A 53 -13.37 -19.02 12.00
N ARG A 54 -12.94 -19.89 12.92
CA ARG A 54 -13.27 -19.83 14.34
C ARG A 54 -11.99 -19.70 15.17
N ILE A 55 -12.00 -18.78 16.13
CA ILE A 55 -10.93 -18.60 17.11
C ILE A 55 -11.56 -18.73 18.49
N SER A 56 -11.06 -19.65 19.32
CA SER A 56 -11.60 -19.94 20.65
C SER A 56 -13.12 -20.17 20.64
N GLY A 57 -13.61 -20.92 19.65
CA GLY A 57 -15.03 -21.23 19.43
C GLY A 57 -15.87 -20.09 18.84
N THR A 58 -15.36 -18.85 18.79
CA THR A 58 -16.07 -17.68 18.27
C THR A 58 -15.81 -17.50 16.78
N MET A 59 -16.87 -17.22 16.01
CA MET A 59 -16.77 -16.98 14.57
C MET A 59 -16.11 -15.63 14.29
N VAL A 60 -15.10 -15.62 13.43
CA VAL A 60 -14.44 -14.39 12.96
C VAL A 60 -15.31 -13.73 11.89
N GLU A 61 -15.51 -12.42 12.00
CA GLU A 61 -16.25 -11.66 10.99
C GLU A 61 -15.48 -11.59 9.67
N ARG A 62 -16.12 -12.01 8.59
CA ARG A 62 -15.62 -11.87 7.22
C ARG A 62 -15.99 -10.50 6.65
N VAL A 63 -15.02 -9.81 6.07
CA VAL A 63 -15.18 -8.45 5.54
C VAL A 63 -14.64 -8.34 4.12
N ASP A 64 -15.26 -7.50 3.30
CA ASP A 64 -14.81 -7.23 1.93
C ASP A 64 -13.68 -6.19 1.86
N SER A 65 -13.51 -5.42 2.94
CA SER A 65 -12.44 -4.43 3.04
C SER A 65 -11.99 -4.25 4.48
N PHE A 66 -10.70 -4.04 4.65
CA PHE A 66 -10.08 -3.86 5.96
C PHE A 66 -9.09 -2.72 5.94
N ARG A 67 -9.06 -1.92 7.01
CA ARG A 67 -8.09 -0.84 7.17
C ARG A 67 -6.88 -1.35 7.95
N TYR A 68 -5.75 -1.46 7.28
CA TYR A 68 -4.49 -1.85 7.88
C TYR A 68 -3.47 -0.71 7.80
N LEU A 69 -2.98 -0.25 8.95
CA LEU A 69 -1.97 0.82 9.07
C LEU A 69 -2.28 2.06 8.20
N GLY A 70 -3.56 2.45 8.15
CA GLY A 70 -4.03 3.62 7.40
C GLY A 70 -4.37 3.37 5.92
N VAL A 71 -4.04 2.20 5.38
CA VAL A 71 -4.38 1.79 4.00
C VAL A 71 -5.64 0.94 4.02
N GLN A 72 -6.58 1.22 3.11
CA GLN A 72 -7.78 0.40 2.94
C GLN A 72 -7.51 -0.67 1.87
N ILE A 73 -7.51 -1.93 2.29
CA ILE A 73 -7.31 -3.10 1.44
C ILE A 73 -8.69 -3.68 1.13
N LEU A 74 -8.93 -4.04 -0.12
CA LEU A 74 -10.19 -4.63 -0.58
C LEU A 74 -9.94 -6.05 -1.10
N GLN A 75 -10.98 -6.88 -1.05
CA GLN A 75 -10.95 -8.25 -1.57
C GLN A 75 -10.55 -8.33 -3.05
N ASP A 76 -10.95 -7.34 -3.85
CA ASP A 76 -10.67 -7.25 -5.29
C ASP A 76 -9.29 -6.64 -5.60
N MET A 77 -8.51 -6.29 -4.56
CA MET A 77 -7.24 -5.58 -4.66
C MET A 77 -7.31 -4.24 -5.43
N SER A 78 -8.52 -3.69 -5.58
CA SER A 78 -8.71 -2.36 -6.14
C SER A 78 -8.32 -1.29 -5.12
N TRP A 79 -7.83 -0.16 -5.61
CA TRP A 79 -7.36 0.94 -4.76
C TRP A 79 -8.31 2.15 -4.77
N SER A 80 -9.39 2.10 -5.54
CA SER A 80 -10.28 3.25 -5.75
C SER A 80 -10.94 3.75 -4.47
N ARG A 81 -11.38 2.86 -3.56
CA ARG A 81 -11.94 3.32 -2.26
C ARG A 81 -10.88 4.05 -1.41
N HIS A 82 -9.66 3.52 -1.38
CA HIS A 82 -8.53 4.12 -0.67
C HIS A 82 -8.15 5.49 -1.26
N THR A 83 -7.93 5.57 -2.58
CA THR A 83 -7.55 6.81 -3.28
C THR A 83 -8.66 7.87 -3.17
N ASN A 84 -9.93 7.48 -3.28
CA ASN A 84 -11.06 8.40 -3.09
C ASN A 84 -11.10 8.96 -1.66
N SER A 85 -10.85 8.12 -0.66
CA SER A 85 -10.76 8.54 0.75
C SER A 85 -9.61 9.54 0.95
N LEU A 86 -8.43 9.26 0.39
CA LEU A 86 -7.29 10.19 0.42
C LEU A 86 -7.61 11.52 -0.26
N ALA A 87 -8.22 11.48 -1.45
CA ALA A 87 -8.59 12.68 -2.19
C ALA A 87 -9.60 13.54 -1.42
N LYS A 88 -10.59 12.94 -0.76
CA LYS A 88 -11.55 13.67 0.10
C LYS A 88 -10.83 14.37 1.26
N LYS A 89 -9.98 13.66 2.00
CA LYS A 89 -9.19 14.24 3.11
C LYS A 89 -8.27 15.36 2.64
N ALA A 90 -7.60 15.18 1.52
CA ALA A 90 -6.69 16.18 0.97
C ALA A 90 -7.43 17.42 0.48
N ARG A 91 -8.63 17.27 -0.10
CA ARG A 91 -9.49 18.41 -0.49
C ARG A 91 -9.95 19.25 0.70
N GLN A 92 -10.28 18.62 1.83
CA GLN A 92 -10.59 19.37 3.06
C GLN A 92 -9.39 20.22 3.50
N ARG A 93 -8.16 19.70 3.38
CA ARG A 93 -6.93 20.45 3.74
C ARG A 93 -6.59 21.56 2.74
N LEU A 94 -7.01 21.45 1.48
CA LEU A 94 -6.88 22.53 0.50
C LEU A 94 -7.65 23.78 0.92
N TYR A 95 -8.78 23.63 1.62
CA TYR A 95 -9.53 24.79 2.13
C TYR A 95 -8.67 25.61 3.10
N HIS A 96 -8.03 24.96 4.08
CA HIS A 96 -7.12 25.64 5.00
C HIS A 96 -5.92 26.27 4.27
N LEU A 97 -5.37 25.60 3.25
CA LEU A 97 -4.30 26.18 2.43
C LEU A 97 -4.75 27.47 1.71
N ARG A 98 -6.02 27.56 1.27
CA ARG A 98 -6.59 28.79 0.69
C ARG A 98 -6.71 29.88 1.74
N CYS A 99 -7.26 29.59 2.91
CA CYS A 99 -7.37 30.56 3.99
C CYS A 99 -5.99 31.13 4.36
N LEU A 100 -4.96 30.28 4.48
CA LEU A 100 -3.59 30.71 4.75
C LEU A 100 -3.02 31.61 3.64
N ARG A 101 -3.41 31.39 2.38
CA ARG A 101 -3.07 32.27 1.27
C ARG A 101 -3.78 33.62 1.40
N ASP A 102 -5.04 33.64 1.82
CA ASP A 102 -5.81 34.88 1.99
C ASP A 102 -5.21 35.77 3.09
N PHE A 103 -4.61 35.18 4.12
CA PHE A 103 -3.77 35.88 5.12
C PHE A 103 -2.41 36.36 4.58
N ARG A 104 -2.16 36.25 3.28
CA ARG A 104 -0.94 36.71 2.58
C ARG A 104 0.36 36.12 3.13
N LEU A 105 0.32 34.89 3.62
CA LEU A 105 1.52 34.23 4.12
C LEU A 105 2.57 34.00 3.00
N PRO A 106 3.88 33.99 3.34
CA PRO A 106 4.95 33.75 2.38
C PRO A 106 4.79 32.39 1.68
N SER A 107 5.17 32.33 0.39
CA SER A 107 5.06 31.11 -0.42
C SER A 107 5.76 29.91 0.22
N LYS A 108 6.91 30.12 0.88
CA LYS A 108 7.65 29.06 1.56
C LYS A 108 6.86 28.42 2.70
N VAL A 109 6.11 29.22 3.47
CA VAL A 109 5.25 28.72 4.56
C VAL A 109 4.11 27.89 4.00
N LEU A 110 3.50 28.33 2.89
CA LEU A 110 2.42 27.61 2.22
C LEU A 110 2.89 26.28 1.62
N GLN A 111 4.08 26.25 1.02
CA GLN A 111 4.70 25.01 0.54
C GLN A 111 4.98 24.04 1.70
N ASN A 112 5.53 24.53 2.81
CA ASN A 112 5.75 23.70 4.00
C ASN A 112 4.42 23.15 4.53
N PHE A 113 3.38 23.97 4.61
CA PHE A 113 2.04 23.53 5.00
C PHE A 113 1.50 22.44 4.06
N TYR A 114 1.65 22.63 2.74
CA TYR A 114 1.29 21.62 1.75
C TYR A 114 2.03 20.29 1.99
N SER A 115 3.36 20.33 2.13
CA SER A 115 4.16 19.12 2.32
C SER A 115 3.80 18.39 3.62
N CYS A 116 3.61 19.14 4.71
CA CYS A 116 3.28 18.57 6.02
C CYS A 116 1.85 18.03 6.12
N THR A 117 0.88 18.63 5.43
CA THR A 117 -0.53 18.30 5.63
C THR A 117 -1.18 17.61 4.42
N ILE A 118 -0.90 18.02 3.20
CA ILE A 118 -1.56 17.48 2.01
C ILE A 118 -0.71 16.35 1.43
N GLU A 119 0.57 16.62 1.15
CA GLU A 119 1.48 15.65 0.56
C GLU A 119 1.68 14.44 1.48
N SER A 120 1.83 14.66 2.79
CA SER A 120 1.99 13.58 3.79
C SER A 120 0.84 12.55 3.76
N ILE A 121 -0.39 13.00 3.53
CA ILE A 121 -1.54 12.10 3.37
C ILE A 121 -1.53 11.43 2.00
N LEU A 122 -1.31 12.19 0.94
CA LEU A 122 -1.34 11.66 -0.43
C LEU A 122 -0.23 10.64 -0.68
N THR A 123 0.88 10.77 0.03
CA THR A 123 2.09 9.94 -0.16
C THR A 123 2.29 8.89 0.93
N GLY A 124 1.38 8.82 1.91
CA GLY A 124 1.38 7.81 2.95
C GLY A 124 1.28 6.40 2.37
N ASN A 125 2.27 5.55 2.67
CA ASN A 125 2.38 4.18 2.15
C ASN A 125 2.25 4.09 0.62
N ILE A 126 2.63 5.14 -0.13
CA ILE A 126 2.41 5.24 -1.59
C ILE A 126 3.02 4.07 -2.37
N THR A 127 4.09 3.46 -1.86
CA THR A 127 4.75 2.31 -2.47
C THR A 127 3.89 1.05 -2.51
N VAL A 128 2.85 0.97 -1.68
CA VAL A 128 1.96 -0.20 -1.57
C VAL A 128 0.87 -0.18 -2.65
N TRP A 129 0.25 0.98 -2.88
CA TRP A 129 -1.02 1.07 -3.62
C TRP A 129 -0.92 1.84 -4.94
N PHE A 130 0.01 2.79 -5.07
CA PHE A 130 0.02 3.72 -6.21
C PHE A 130 0.32 3.02 -7.54
N GLY A 131 1.24 2.06 -7.54
CA GLY A 131 1.58 1.27 -8.73
C GLY A 131 0.39 0.50 -9.30
N ASN A 132 -0.50 0.00 -8.44
CA ASN A 132 -1.71 -0.73 -8.81
C ASN A 132 -2.96 0.15 -8.96
N SER A 133 -2.87 1.45 -8.68
CA SER A 133 -3.99 2.37 -8.86
C SER A 133 -4.27 2.65 -10.34
N THR A 134 -5.53 2.87 -10.69
CA THR A 134 -5.94 3.16 -12.07
C THR A 134 -5.45 4.54 -12.51
N LYS A 135 -5.41 4.78 -13.83
CA LYS A 135 -5.07 6.11 -14.38
C LYS A 135 -6.04 7.19 -13.87
N GLN A 136 -7.33 6.85 -13.77
CA GLN A 136 -8.36 7.76 -13.25
C GLN A 136 -8.11 8.13 -11.80
N ASP A 137 -7.78 7.15 -10.94
CA ASP A 137 -7.45 7.40 -9.53
C ASP A 137 -6.23 8.30 -9.39
N ARG A 138 -5.16 8.03 -10.15
CA ARG A 138 -3.94 8.86 -10.14
C ARG A 138 -4.23 10.28 -10.59
N GLN A 139 -5.02 10.46 -11.65
CA GLN A 139 -5.44 11.78 -12.11
C GLN A 139 -6.29 12.51 -11.05
N ALA A 140 -7.17 11.80 -10.34
CA ALA A 140 -7.97 12.39 -9.28
C ALA A 140 -7.13 12.94 -8.13
N LEU A 141 -6.07 12.21 -7.74
CA LEU A 141 -5.10 12.67 -6.74
C LEU A 141 -4.22 13.81 -7.29
N GLN A 142 -3.76 13.71 -8.54
CA GLN A 142 -2.95 14.75 -9.17
C GLN A 142 -3.71 16.08 -9.29
N ARG A 143 -5.04 16.05 -9.50
CA ARG A 143 -5.87 17.27 -9.48
C ARG A 143 -5.81 18.02 -8.13
N VAL A 144 -5.63 17.31 -7.02
CA VAL A 144 -5.42 17.92 -5.69
C VAL A 144 -4.09 18.66 -5.67
N VAL A 145 -3.01 18.03 -6.15
CA VAL A 145 -1.68 18.65 -6.26
C VAL A 145 -1.74 19.89 -7.16
N ARG A 146 -2.35 19.79 -8.35
CA ARG A 146 -2.54 20.94 -9.26
C ARG A 146 -3.35 22.07 -8.63
N SER A 147 -4.29 21.74 -7.75
CA SER A 147 -5.04 22.76 -7.01
C SER A 147 -4.16 23.45 -5.97
N ALA A 148 -3.31 22.70 -5.26
CA ALA A 148 -2.33 23.27 -4.35
C ALA A 148 -1.33 24.18 -5.07
N GLU A 149 -0.78 23.76 -6.22
CA GLU A 149 0.14 24.58 -7.03
C GLU A 149 -0.45 25.94 -7.40
N ARG A 150 -1.73 25.98 -7.82
CA ARG A 150 -2.41 27.24 -8.13
C ARG A 150 -2.54 28.14 -6.90
N ILE A 151 -2.78 27.56 -5.72
CA ILE A 151 -2.87 28.31 -4.47
C ILE A 151 -1.49 28.80 -4.03
N THR A 152 -0.46 27.94 -4.05
CA THR A 152 0.90 28.27 -3.62
C THR A 152 1.68 29.10 -4.66
N ARG A 153 1.21 29.14 -5.91
CA ARG A 153 1.90 29.75 -7.07
C ARG A 153 3.32 29.22 -7.24
N THR A 154 3.51 27.94 -6.99
CA THR A 154 4.79 27.25 -7.11
C THR A 154 4.60 25.88 -7.72
N GLU A 155 5.61 25.41 -8.42
CA GLU A 155 5.65 24.03 -8.90
C GLU A 155 5.78 23.08 -7.71
N LEU A 156 4.98 22.02 -7.72
CA LEU A 156 5.02 20.96 -6.72
C LEU A 156 5.36 19.64 -7.42
N PRO A 157 6.11 18.75 -6.75
CA PRO A 157 6.46 17.46 -7.32
C PRO A 157 5.20 16.64 -7.63
N ASP A 158 5.18 16.02 -8.82
CA ASP A 158 4.09 15.14 -9.19
C ASP A 158 4.13 13.84 -8.39
N LEU A 159 2.96 13.22 -8.20
CA LEU A 159 2.85 12.02 -7.36
C LEU A 159 3.60 10.83 -7.95
N GLN A 160 3.77 10.77 -9.27
CA GLN A 160 4.48 9.67 -9.95
C GLN A 160 5.99 9.76 -9.66
N THR A 161 6.57 10.95 -9.69
CA THR A 161 7.97 11.21 -9.31
C THR A 161 8.20 10.89 -7.84
N ILE A 162 7.31 11.33 -6.95
CA ILE A 162 7.40 10.99 -5.52
C ILE A 162 7.35 9.48 -5.33
N TYR A 163 6.40 8.79 -5.97
CA TYR A 163 6.28 7.34 -5.91
C TYR A 163 7.58 6.64 -6.33
N TYR A 164 8.15 6.99 -7.48
CA TYR A 164 9.39 6.38 -7.95
C TYR A 164 10.57 6.63 -6.99
N LYS A 165 10.72 7.85 -6.50
CA LYS A 165 11.75 8.20 -5.51
C LYS A 165 11.60 7.38 -4.22
N ARG A 166 10.37 7.20 -3.73
CA ARG A 166 10.07 6.40 -2.54
C ARG A 166 10.35 4.92 -2.78
N CYS A 167 9.98 4.39 -3.94
CA CYS A 167 10.29 3.01 -4.33
C CYS A 167 11.80 2.78 -4.36
N GLN A 168 12.56 3.66 -5.01
CA GLN A 168 14.02 3.57 -5.09
C GLN A 168 14.68 3.65 -3.71
N THR A 169 14.27 4.60 -2.87
CA THR A 169 14.81 4.78 -1.52
C THR A 169 14.58 3.55 -0.65
N LYS A 170 13.35 3.02 -0.66
CA LYS A 170 13.02 1.80 0.10
C LYS A 170 13.77 0.59 -0.43
N ALA A 171 13.91 0.45 -1.75
CA ALA A 171 14.66 -0.64 -2.36
C ALA A 171 16.14 -0.60 -1.99
N ARG A 172 16.78 0.58 -2.05
CA ARG A 172 18.17 0.77 -1.59
C ARG A 172 18.35 0.39 -0.13
N SER A 173 17.40 0.74 0.74
CA SER A 173 17.42 0.33 2.15
C SER A 173 17.34 -1.19 2.31
N ILE A 174 16.52 -1.89 1.51
CA ILE A 174 16.42 -3.36 1.55
C ILE A 174 17.70 -4.00 1.03
N VAL A 175 18.27 -3.50 -0.07
CA VAL A 175 19.51 -4.02 -0.66
C VAL A 175 20.70 -3.85 0.28
N LYS A 176 20.76 -2.72 1.00
CA LYS A 176 21.85 -2.43 1.95
C LYS A 176 21.83 -3.34 3.18
N ASP A 177 20.69 -3.92 3.52
CA ASP A 177 20.53 -4.80 4.68
C ASP A 177 20.43 -6.27 4.24
N PRO A 178 21.52 -7.06 4.39
CA PRO A 178 21.52 -8.49 4.03
C PRO A 178 20.58 -9.33 4.89
N THR A 179 20.25 -8.88 6.11
CA THR A 179 19.37 -9.60 7.05
C THR A 179 17.90 -9.40 6.73
N HIS A 180 17.57 -8.42 5.88
CA HIS A 180 16.20 -8.15 5.50
C HIS A 180 15.59 -9.37 4.78
N PRO A 181 14.40 -9.85 5.17
CA PRO A 181 13.82 -11.09 4.64
C PRO A 181 13.59 -11.08 3.12
N ASN A 182 13.41 -9.88 2.56
CA ASN A 182 13.23 -9.66 1.12
C ASN A 182 14.50 -9.23 0.37
N ASN A 183 15.68 -9.20 1.01
CA ASN A 183 16.94 -8.83 0.35
C ASN A 183 17.21 -9.72 -0.88
N ARG A 184 16.95 -11.03 -0.75
CA ARG A 184 17.07 -12.03 -1.83
C ARG A 184 16.30 -11.71 -3.11
N LEU A 185 15.25 -10.88 -3.05
CA LEU A 185 14.49 -10.47 -4.23
C LEU A 185 15.27 -9.47 -5.10
N PHE A 186 16.31 -8.84 -4.55
CA PHE A 186 17.17 -7.88 -5.23
C PHE A 186 18.54 -8.50 -5.55
N SER A 187 18.55 -9.51 -6.43
CA SER A 187 19.81 -10.12 -6.90
C SER A 187 20.38 -9.39 -8.10
N LEU A 188 21.68 -9.12 -8.11
CA LEU A 188 22.38 -8.57 -9.27
C LEU A 188 22.57 -9.63 -10.36
N LEU A 189 22.61 -9.19 -11.62
CA LEU A 189 23.09 -10.00 -12.74
C LEU A 189 24.60 -10.17 -12.67
N ARG A 190 25.15 -11.13 -13.42
CA ARG A 190 26.60 -11.41 -13.47
C ARG A 190 27.45 -10.18 -13.82
N SER A 191 26.88 -9.21 -14.55
CA SER A 191 27.55 -7.95 -14.88
C SER A 191 27.70 -6.99 -13.69
N GLY A 192 27.03 -7.22 -12.56
CA GLY A 192 27.04 -6.36 -11.38
C GLY A 192 26.29 -5.02 -11.54
N LYS A 193 25.85 -4.66 -12.75
CA LYS A 193 25.27 -3.34 -13.06
C LYS A 193 23.77 -3.23 -12.85
N ARG A 194 23.04 -4.34 -13.07
CA ARG A 194 21.56 -4.37 -13.07
C ARG A 194 21.05 -5.47 -12.16
N PHE A 195 19.91 -5.20 -11.51
CA PHE A 195 19.15 -6.17 -10.76
C PHE A 195 18.33 -7.07 -11.69
N ARG A 196 18.20 -8.33 -11.30
CA ARG A 196 17.39 -9.34 -11.99
C ARG A 196 15.92 -8.99 -11.87
N SER A 197 15.25 -8.82 -13.00
CA SER A 197 13.79 -8.64 -13.04
C SER A 197 13.05 -9.86 -12.50
N LEU A 198 12.00 -9.64 -11.72
CA LEU A 198 11.12 -10.71 -11.24
C LEU A 198 10.20 -11.18 -12.37
N LYS A 199 10.02 -12.51 -12.49
CA LYS A 199 9.01 -13.07 -13.38
C LYS A 199 7.63 -12.82 -12.80
N THR A 200 6.74 -12.20 -13.57
CA THR A 200 5.38 -11.85 -13.12
C THR A 200 4.35 -12.43 -14.06
N LYS A 201 3.37 -13.17 -13.53
CA LYS A 201 2.27 -13.77 -14.32
C LYS A 201 1.07 -12.84 -14.47
N THR A 202 0.89 -11.88 -13.57
CA THR A 202 -0.24 -10.94 -13.56
C THR A 202 0.23 -9.50 -13.60
N GLU A 203 -0.59 -8.62 -14.19
CA GLU A 203 -0.32 -7.18 -14.21
C GLU A 203 -0.31 -6.60 -12.78
N THR A 204 -1.18 -7.12 -11.89
CA THR A 204 -1.23 -6.73 -10.48
C THR A 204 0.11 -6.96 -9.77
N LEU A 205 0.74 -8.13 -10.00
CA LEU A 205 2.04 -8.42 -9.43
C LEU A 205 3.12 -7.54 -10.07
N LYS A 206 3.10 -7.36 -11.40
CA LYS A 206 4.04 -6.49 -12.13
C LYS A 206 4.01 -5.03 -11.67
N ARG A 207 2.84 -4.55 -11.25
CA ARG A 207 2.62 -3.19 -10.73
C ARG A 207 2.83 -3.06 -9.22
N SER A 208 3.07 -4.15 -8.52
CA SER A 208 3.39 -4.14 -7.09
C SER A 208 4.78 -3.57 -6.81
N PHE A 209 5.08 -3.35 -5.52
CA PHE A 209 6.32 -2.72 -5.08
C PHE A 209 7.59 -3.36 -5.66
N PHE A 210 7.81 -4.67 -5.52
CA PHE A 210 9.10 -5.27 -5.83
C PHE A 210 9.50 -5.17 -7.31
N PRO A 211 8.66 -5.54 -8.29
CA PRO A 211 9.03 -5.38 -9.69
C PRO A 211 9.22 -3.91 -10.09
N GLN A 212 8.39 -3.00 -9.55
CA GLN A 212 8.51 -1.56 -9.79
C GLN A 212 9.77 -0.96 -9.18
N ALA A 213 10.16 -1.42 -7.99
CA ALA A 213 11.39 -1.03 -7.31
C ALA A 213 12.64 -1.48 -8.06
N ILE A 214 12.67 -2.73 -8.53
CA ILE A 214 13.77 -3.27 -9.36
C ILE A 214 13.87 -2.51 -10.68
N TRP A 215 12.73 -2.26 -11.33
CA TRP A 215 12.69 -1.44 -12.53
C TRP A 215 13.27 -0.04 -12.26
N ALA A 216 12.81 0.64 -11.19
CA ALA A 216 13.29 1.98 -10.84
C ALA A 216 14.79 2.02 -10.50
N LEU A 217 15.34 0.98 -9.87
CA LEU A 217 16.78 0.86 -9.64
C LEU A 217 17.56 0.68 -10.95
N ASN A 218 17.03 -0.10 -11.88
CA ASN A 218 17.67 -0.36 -13.16
C ASN A 218 17.63 0.83 -14.14
N GLN A 219 16.72 1.79 -13.94
CA GLN A 219 16.67 3.04 -14.72
C GLN A 219 17.65 4.12 -14.19
N GLY A 220 18.07 4.01 -12.93
CA GLY A 220 18.91 5.02 -12.26
C GLY A 220 20.40 4.65 -12.17
N ASN A 221 20.84 3.62 -12.89
CA ASN A 221 22.21 3.14 -13.00
C ASN A 221 22.71 3.26 -14.44
#